data_AF-A0A0U9HA83-F1
#
_entry.id   AF-A0A0U9HA83-F1
#
_cell.length_a   1.000
_cell.length_b   1.000
_cell.length_c   1.000
_cell.angle_alpha   90.00
_cell.angle_beta   90.00
_cell.angle_gamma   90.00
#
_symmetry.space_group_name_H-M   'P 1'
#
loop_
_entity.id
_entity.type
_entity.pdbx_description
1 polymer ?
#
loop_
_entity_poly.entity_id
_entity_poly.type
_entity_poly.pdbx_seq_one_letter_code
_entity_poly.pdbx_strand_id
1 'polypeptide(L)'
;MQNYKILVKRISIVIVILILSILTVTWVFPYASLSVAKAYTIKQDPIVVKQYVDTLQEYKKLINENKEQTNTYATAVAAFDFFEQVLMENEHEWRMTDDTLEELHFQVATYRDMLITLSFSETYSNEARMYLKTALNVAIELEDSITFIQMSEGLTRKDLRILIGNLYGEMGRNLEQFITFYQQTTAENGS
;
A
#
# COMPACT_ATOMS: atom_id res chain seq x y z
N MET A 1 38.83 -31.16 34.21
CA MET A 1 39.08 -30.13 33.16
C MET A 1 38.64 -30.57 31.76
N GLN A 2 38.84 -31.82 31.33
CA GLN A 2 38.47 -32.31 29.99
C GLN A 2 36.95 -32.34 29.72
N ASN A 3 36.13 -32.77 30.69
CA ASN A 3 34.66 -32.78 30.57
C ASN A 3 34.07 -31.38 30.42
N TYR A 4 34.67 -30.37 31.07
CA TYR A 4 34.27 -28.97 30.92
C TYR A 4 34.52 -28.45 29.50
N LYS A 5 35.69 -28.74 28.90
CA LYS A 5 35.99 -28.36 27.51
C LYS A 5 35.04 -29.02 26.51
N ILE A 6 34.66 -30.28 26.73
CA ILE A 6 33.69 -31.00 25.89
C ILE A 6 32.29 -30.39 26.03
N LEU A 7 31.87 -30.06 27.26
CA LEU A 7 30.60 -29.42 27.54
C LEU A 7 30.51 -28.04 26.86
N VAL A 8 31.55 -27.21 27.02
CA VAL A 8 31.63 -25.89 26.37
C VAL A 8 31.57 -26.03 24.85
N LYS A 9 32.30 -26.98 24.25
CA LYS A 9 32.25 -27.23 22.80
C LYS A 9 30.85 -27.64 22.33
N ARG A 10 30.14 -28.49 23.09
CA ARG A 10 28.75 -28.88 22.78
C ARG A 10 27.80 -27.70 22.85
N ILE A 11 27.90 -26.87 23.89
CA ILE A 11 27.11 -25.64 24.04
C ILE A 11 27.39 -24.69 22.88
N SER A 12 28.65 -24.47 22.51
CA SER A 12 29.01 -23.63 21.37
C SER A 12 28.40 -24.14 20.06
N ILE A 13 28.40 -25.46 19.82
CA ILE A 13 27.76 -26.04 18.62
C ILE A 13 26.25 -25.77 18.62
N VAL A 14 25.58 -25.96 19.74
CA VAL A 14 24.14 -25.68 19.85
C VAL A 14 23.83 -24.20 19.58
N ILE A 15 24.64 -23.29 20.13
CA ILE A 15 24.51 -21.84 19.88
C ILE A 15 24.69 -21.54 18.38
N VAL A 16 25.70 -22.11 17.73
CA VAL A 16 25.93 -21.92 16.29
C VAL A 16 24.75 -22.41 15.47
N ILE A 17 24.19 -23.58 15.78
CA ILE A 17 23.01 -24.11 15.09
C ILE A 17 21.82 -23.16 15.26
N LEU A 18 21.57 -22.68 16.49
CA LEU A 18 20.48 -21.77 16.79
C LEU A 18 20.61 -20.45 16.00
N ILE A 19 21.81 -19.88 15.94
CA ILE A 19 22.10 -18.68 15.15
C ILE A 19 21.82 -18.94 13.66
N LEU A 20 22.31 -20.06 13.10
CA LEU A 20 22.07 -20.42 11.71
C LEU A 20 20.58 -20.62 11.41
N SER A 21 19.82 -21.20 12.34
CA SER A 21 18.36 -21.34 12.20
C SER A 21 17.67 -19.98 12.15
N ILE A 22 18.00 -19.05 13.05
CA ILE A 22 17.42 -17.69 13.05
C ILE A 22 17.75 -16.95 11.76
N LEU A 23 19.00 -17.03 11.29
CA LEU A 23 19.41 -16.40 10.03
C LEU A 23 18.66 -17.01 8.83
N THR A 24 18.43 -18.32 8.84
CA THR A 24 17.66 -18.99 7.79
C THR A 24 16.20 -18.52 7.80
N VAL A 25 15.56 -18.46 8.96
CA VAL A 25 14.17 -17.95 9.10
C VAL A 25 14.08 -16.50 8.65
N THR A 26 15.00 -15.65 9.11
CA THR A 26 15.06 -14.22 8.72
C THR A 26 15.20 -14.05 7.20
N TRP A 27 15.94 -14.93 6.53
CA TRP A 27 16.10 -14.87 5.08
C TRP A 27 14.85 -15.36 4.34
N VAL A 28 14.28 -16.50 4.74
CA VAL A 28 13.18 -17.15 4.01
C VAL A 28 11.83 -16.49 4.29
N PHE A 29 11.58 -16.11 5.54
CA PHE A 29 10.32 -15.57 6.05
C PHE A 29 10.56 -14.21 6.71
N PRO A 30 10.62 -13.11 5.93
CA PRO A 30 11.01 -11.80 6.44
C PRO A 30 10.16 -11.30 7.60
N TYR A 31 8.87 -11.64 7.64
CA TYR A 31 7.91 -11.20 8.67
C TYR A 31 7.64 -12.22 9.78
N ALA A 32 8.33 -13.37 9.79
CA ALA A 32 8.20 -14.33 10.89
C ALA A 32 8.56 -13.68 12.24
N SER A 33 7.94 -14.09 13.34
CA SER A 33 8.17 -13.49 14.66
C SER A 33 9.61 -13.67 15.18
N LEU A 34 10.38 -14.62 14.65
CA LEU A 34 11.81 -14.81 14.93
C LEU A 34 12.75 -14.12 13.93
N SER A 35 12.21 -13.40 12.94
CA SER A 35 12.99 -12.62 11.98
C SER A 35 13.61 -11.40 12.67
N VAL A 36 14.92 -11.20 12.48
CA VAL A 36 15.66 -10.10 13.13
C VAL A 36 15.33 -8.74 12.49
N ALA A 37 15.00 -8.73 11.20
CA ALA A 37 14.68 -7.51 10.45
C ALA A 37 13.44 -7.75 9.60
N LYS A 38 12.28 -7.38 10.13
CA LYS A 38 10.98 -7.47 9.44
C LYS A 38 10.87 -6.39 8.37
N ALA A 39 11.46 -6.70 7.23
CA ALA A 39 11.44 -5.82 6.08
C ALA A 39 11.56 -6.60 4.78
N TYR A 40 10.88 -6.10 3.75
CA TYR A 40 11.05 -6.57 2.38
C TYR A 40 11.11 -5.39 1.42
N THR A 41 12.13 -5.34 0.57
CA THR A 41 12.27 -4.30 -0.45
C THR A 41 11.96 -4.87 -1.82
N ILE A 42 11.02 -4.26 -2.53
CA ILE A 42 10.75 -4.55 -3.93
C ILE A 42 11.23 -3.39 -4.80
N LYS A 43 11.84 -3.71 -5.93
CA LYS A 43 12.11 -2.72 -6.99
C LYS A 43 10.86 -2.57 -7.82
N GLN A 44 10.41 -1.34 -8.00
CA GLN A 44 9.24 -1.09 -8.83
C GLN A 44 9.57 -1.26 -10.31
N ASP A 45 8.59 -1.71 -11.08
CA ASP A 45 8.70 -1.74 -12.54
C ASP A 45 8.64 -0.28 -13.06
N PRO A 46 9.68 0.21 -13.76
CA PRO A 46 9.71 1.58 -14.27
C PRO A 46 8.52 1.94 -15.16
N ILE A 47 7.92 0.97 -15.86
CA ILE A 47 6.75 1.20 -16.71
C ILE A 47 5.52 1.51 -15.84
N VAL A 48 5.33 0.74 -14.77
CA VAL A 48 4.18 0.90 -13.86
C VAL A 48 4.32 2.22 -13.09
N VAL A 49 5.53 2.55 -12.61
CA VAL A 49 5.80 3.84 -11.96
C VAL A 49 5.50 4.99 -12.92
N LYS A 50 5.99 4.90 -14.17
CA LYS A 50 5.74 5.94 -15.16
C LYS A 50 4.24 6.13 -15.42
N GLN A 51 3.49 5.06 -15.59
CA GLN A 51 2.03 5.13 -15.77
C GLN A 51 1.36 5.84 -14.59
N TYR A 52 1.72 5.45 -13.36
CA TYR A 52 1.19 6.09 -12.17
C TYR A 52 1.50 7.59 -12.09
N VAL A 53 2.75 7.97 -12.40
CA VAL A 53 3.20 9.37 -12.47
C VAL A 53 2.40 10.17 -13.51
N ASP A 54 2.24 9.61 -14.71
CA ASP A 54 1.49 10.25 -15.80
C ASP A 54 0.02 10.45 -15.38
N THR A 55 -0.62 9.45 -14.77
CA THR A 55 -1.99 9.53 -14.22
C THR A 55 -2.11 10.58 -13.11
N LEU A 56 -1.14 10.68 -12.20
CA LEU A 56 -1.13 11.72 -11.16
C LEU A 56 -1.01 13.12 -11.74
N GLN A 57 -0.21 13.31 -12.79
CA GLN A 57 -0.08 14.62 -13.45
C GLN A 57 -1.39 15.04 -14.12
N GLU A 58 -2.07 14.09 -14.79
CA GLU A 58 -3.40 14.32 -15.37
C GLU A 58 -4.42 14.68 -14.28
N TYR A 59 -4.38 13.98 -13.15
CA TYR A 59 -5.25 14.26 -12.02
C TYR A 59 -5.02 15.65 -11.43
N LYS A 60 -3.74 16.04 -11.24
CA LYS A 60 -3.37 17.38 -10.77
C LYS A 60 -3.89 18.47 -11.69
N LYS A 61 -3.83 18.25 -13.00
CA LYS A 61 -4.37 19.18 -13.99
C LYS A 61 -5.89 19.29 -13.85
N LEU A 62 -6.58 18.16 -13.76
CA LEU A 62 -8.03 18.08 -13.61
C LEU A 62 -8.54 18.83 -12.37
N ILE A 63 -7.89 18.66 -11.21
CA ILE A 63 -8.24 19.41 -9.98
C ILE A 63 -8.04 20.91 -10.20
N ASN A 64 -6.94 21.32 -10.84
CA ASN A 64 -6.64 22.73 -11.04
C ASN A 64 -7.58 23.44 -12.02
N GLU A 65 -8.11 22.71 -13.00
CA GLU A 65 -9.08 23.23 -13.98
C GLU A 65 -10.49 23.33 -13.42
N ASN A 66 -10.85 22.46 -12.46
CA ASN A 66 -12.20 22.35 -11.90
C ASN A 66 -12.22 22.76 -10.42
N LYS A 67 -11.74 23.97 -10.12
CA LYS A 67 -11.73 24.51 -8.76
C LYS A 67 -13.13 24.92 -8.32
N GLU A 68 -13.68 24.18 -7.35
CA GLU A 68 -15.03 24.40 -6.83
C GLU A 68 -15.04 24.42 -5.30
N GLN A 69 -16.08 25.01 -4.70
CA GLN A 69 -16.30 24.98 -3.25
C GLN A 69 -17.28 23.84 -2.89
N THR A 70 -16.93 22.62 -3.31
CA THR A 70 -17.71 21.39 -3.06
C THR A 70 -16.95 20.44 -2.14
N ASN A 71 -17.68 19.55 -1.46
CA ASN A 71 -17.06 18.46 -0.70
C ASN A 71 -16.32 17.50 -1.63
N THR A 72 -16.82 17.34 -2.86
CA THR A 72 -16.15 16.57 -3.91
C THR A 72 -14.79 17.16 -4.29
N TYR A 73 -14.68 18.47 -4.51
CA TYR A 73 -13.39 19.11 -4.76
C TYR A 73 -12.43 18.96 -3.57
N ALA A 74 -12.91 19.21 -2.34
CA ALA A 74 -12.09 19.09 -1.14
C ALA A 74 -11.55 17.66 -0.97
N THR A 75 -12.39 16.65 -1.22
CA THR A 75 -11.99 15.24 -1.18
C THR A 75 -11.01 14.90 -2.30
N ALA A 76 -11.18 15.47 -3.50
CA ALA A 76 -10.23 15.27 -4.59
C ALA A 76 -8.84 15.86 -4.27
N VAL A 77 -8.76 17.02 -3.62
CA VAL A 77 -7.46 17.54 -3.19
C VAL A 77 -6.80 16.60 -2.17
N ALA A 78 -7.56 16.13 -1.16
CA ALA A 78 -7.02 15.21 -0.15
C ALA A 78 -6.62 13.84 -0.75
N ALA A 79 -7.39 13.32 -1.70
CA ALA A 79 -7.06 12.08 -2.41
C ALA A 79 -5.79 12.24 -3.25
N PHE A 80 -5.60 13.39 -3.90
CA PHE A 80 -4.35 13.69 -4.61
C PHE A 80 -3.14 13.63 -3.67
N ASP A 81 -3.22 14.27 -2.50
CA ASP A 81 -2.13 14.27 -1.53
C ASP A 81 -1.78 12.84 -1.08
N PHE A 82 -2.79 12.00 -0.84
CA PHE A 82 -2.60 10.58 -0.52
C PHE A 82 -1.85 9.84 -1.63
N PHE A 83 -2.31 9.92 -2.88
CA PHE A 83 -1.68 9.20 -3.99
C PHE A 83 -0.29 9.75 -4.35
N GLU A 84 -0.05 11.05 -4.16
CA GLU A 84 1.26 11.70 -4.35
C GLU A 84 2.26 11.23 -3.28
N GLN A 85 1.84 11.15 -2.01
CA GLN A 85 2.68 10.65 -0.92
C GLN A 85 3.12 9.20 -1.16
N VAL A 86 2.18 8.33 -1.54
CA VAL A 86 2.45 6.93 -1.89
C VAL A 86 3.51 6.81 -2.99
N LEU A 87 3.51 7.70 -3.99
CA LEU A 87 4.52 7.72 -5.04
C LEU A 87 5.88 8.19 -4.50
N MET A 88 5.92 9.32 -3.78
CA MET A 88 7.18 9.93 -3.30
C MET A 88 7.97 8.99 -2.41
N GLU A 89 7.28 8.21 -1.58
CA GLU A 89 7.93 7.25 -0.69
C GLU A 89 8.52 6.04 -1.43
N ASN A 90 8.04 5.77 -2.66
CA ASN A 90 8.20 4.46 -3.32
C ASN A 90 8.65 4.52 -4.79
N GLU A 91 9.11 5.67 -5.28
CA GLU A 91 9.39 5.94 -6.70
C GLU A 91 10.33 4.91 -7.36
N HIS A 92 11.31 4.40 -6.62
CA HIS A 92 12.32 3.45 -7.15
C HIS A 92 12.26 2.09 -6.48
N GLU A 93 12.14 2.10 -5.16
CA GLU A 93 12.03 0.90 -4.36
C GLU A 93 11.02 1.14 -3.25
N TRP A 94 10.18 0.14 -3.02
CA TRP A 94 9.26 0.14 -1.90
C TRP A 94 9.84 -0.76 -0.81
N ARG A 95 10.39 -0.13 0.22
CA ARG A 95 10.84 -0.82 1.42
C ARG A 95 9.66 -0.95 2.38
N MET A 96 9.09 -2.13 2.44
CA MET A 96 7.97 -2.46 3.30
C MET A 96 8.51 -2.97 4.64
N THR A 97 8.39 -2.19 5.71
CA THR A 97 8.60 -2.62 7.12
C THR A 97 7.25 -2.77 7.81
N ASP A 98 7.24 -3.27 9.06
CA ASP A 98 6.02 -3.26 9.90
C ASP A 98 5.45 -1.83 10.01
N ASP A 99 6.30 -0.83 10.31
CA ASP A 99 5.89 0.59 10.39
C ASP A 99 5.35 1.12 9.05
N THR A 100 5.99 0.78 7.92
CA THR A 100 5.50 1.20 6.60
C THR A 100 4.14 0.59 6.27
N LEU A 101 3.91 -0.68 6.65
CA LEU A 101 2.61 -1.33 6.46
C LEU A 101 1.53 -0.71 7.36
N GLU A 102 1.87 -0.37 8.59
CA GLU A 102 0.96 0.30 9.52
C GLU A 102 0.56 1.69 9.02
N GLU A 103 1.53 2.48 8.58
CA GLU A 103 1.29 3.80 7.99
C GLU A 103 0.44 3.68 6.72
N LEU A 104 0.79 2.76 5.81
CA LEU A 104 0.03 2.51 4.59
C LEU A 104 -1.42 2.09 4.90
N HIS A 105 -1.60 1.19 5.87
CA HIS A 105 -2.92 0.77 6.32
C HIS A 105 -3.74 1.96 6.84
N PHE A 106 -3.14 2.82 7.67
CA PHE A 106 -3.79 4.01 8.19
C PHE A 106 -4.20 4.98 7.07
N GLN A 107 -3.31 5.21 6.10
CA GLN A 107 -3.57 6.09 4.97
C GLN A 107 -4.70 5.57 4.07
N VAL A 108 -4.70 4.28 3.73
CA VAL A 108 -5.76 3.67 2.93
C VAL A 108 -7.10 3.71 3.68
N ALA A 109 -7.12 3.41 4.98
CA ALA A 109 -8.32 3.50 5.80
C ALA A 109 -8.88 4.93 5.86
N THR A 110 -8.00 5.92 5.98
CA THR A 110 -8.38 7.34 5.95
C THR A 110 -8.98 7.73 4.61
N TYR A 111 -8.37 7.30 3.51
CA TYR A 111 -8.90 7.51 2.16
C TYR A 111 -10.25 6.81 1.96
N ARG A 112 -10.42 5.57 2.41
CA ARG A 112 -11.72 4.86 2.39
C ARG A 112 -12.78 5.67 3.12
N ASP A 113 -12.48 6.18 4.31
CA ASP A 113 -13.43 6.96 5.11
C ASP A 113 -13.82 8.28 4.42
N MET A 114 -12.90 8.89 3.66
CA MET A 114 -13.22 10.02 2.78
C MET A 114 -14.22 9.62 1.69
N LEU A 115 -14.02 8.49 1.01
CA LEU A 115 -14.95 8.00 -0.02
C LEU A 115 -16.34 7.67 0.54
N ILE A 116 -16.40 7.09 1.74
CA ILE A 116 -17.66 6.83 2.45
C ILE A 116 -18.36 8.15 2.74
N THR A 117 -17.65 9.11 3.34
CA THR A 117 -18.21 10.44 3.66
C THR A 117 -18.74 11.11 2.40
N LEU A 118 -17.99 11.02 1.30
CA LEU A 118 -18.36 11.60 0.03
C LEU A 118 -19.67 11.02 -0.50
N SER A 119 -19.88 9.70 -0.37
CA SER A 119 -21.11 9.03 -0.81
C SER A 119 -22.41 9.54 -0.16
N PHE A 120 -22.31 10.22 0.98
CA PHE A 120 -23.43 10.84 1.70
C PHE A 120 -23.45 12.38 1.62
N SER A 121 -22.39 13.00 1.10
CA SER A 121 -22.20 14.44 1.17
C SER A 121 -22.95 15.21 0.08
N GLU A 122 -23.10 14.62 -1.10
CA GLU A 122 -23.70 15.28 -2.27
C GLU A 122 -24.56 14.30 -3.08
N THR A 123 -25.34 14.82 -4.03
CA THR A 123 -26.14 14.01 -4.94
C THR A 123 -25.39 13.82 -6.26
N TYR A 124 -25.06 12.57 -6.56
CA TYR A 124 -24.36 12.19 -7.79
C TYR A 124 -25.30 11.47 -8.78
N SER A 125 -24.96 11.50 -10.07
CA SER A 125 -25.60 10.63 -11.05
C SER A 125 -25.38 9.15 -10.72
N ASN A 126 -26.17 8.27 -11.34
CA ASN A 126 -26.02 6.83 -11.17
C ASN A 126 -24.64 6.34 -11.66
N GLU A 127 -24.12 6.96 -12.70
CA GLU A 127 -22.82 6.63 -13.29
C GLU A 127 -21.67 7.06 -12.36
N ALA A 128 -21.67 8.31 -11.88
CA ALA A 128 -20.71 8.78 -10.90
C ALA A 128 -20.74 7.91 -9.61
N ARG A 129 -21.92 7.54 -9.11
CA ARG A 129 -22.04 6.62 -7.95
C ARG A 129 -21.41 5.25 -8.21
N MET A 130 -21.48 4.74 -9.43
CA MET A 130 -20.88 3.45 -9.78
C MET A 130 -19.36 3.52 -9.73
N TYR A 131 -18.76 4.61 -10.21
CA TYR A 131 -17.32 4.83 -10.11
C TYR A 131 -16.86 5.03 -8.66
N LEU A 132 -17.57 5.84 -7.87
CA LEU A 132 -17.28 6.02 -6.44
C LEU A 132 -17.35 4.70 -5.67
N LYS A 133 -18.39 3.89 -5.92
CA LYS A 133 -18.53 2.56 -5.34
C LYS A 133 -17.35 1.65 -5.73
N THR A 134 -16.89 1.74 -6.97
CA THR A 134 -15.77 0.92 -7.45
C THR A 134 -14.47 1.36 -6.75
N ALA A 135 -14.20 2.66 -6.67
CA ALA A 135 -13.05 3.19 -5.91
C ALA A 135 -13.09 2.77 -4.43
N LEU A 136 -14.28 2.81 -3.80
CA LEU A 136 -14.46 2.37 -2.41
C LEU A 136 -14.17 0.88 -2.23
N ASN A 137 -14.68 0.02 -3.11
CA ASN A 137 -14.40 -1.41 -3.06
C ASN A 137 -12.91 -1.72 -3.22
N VAL A 138 -12.23 -1.03 -4.14
CA VAL A 138 -10.79 -1.20 -4.32
C VAL A 138 -10.01 -0.72 -3.08
N ALA A 139 -10.46 0.33 -2.40
CA ALA A 139 -9.84 0.78 -1.15
C ALA A 139 -9.96 -0.28 -0.03
N ILE A 140 -11.13 -0.92 0.07
CA ILE A 140 -11.35 -2.04 1.01
C ILE A 140 -10.44 -3.23 0.68
N GLU A 141 -10.34 -3.60 -0.61
CA GLU A 141 -9.45 -4.68 -1.07
C GLU A 141 -7.97 -4.39 -0.74
N LEU A 142 -7.55 -3.13 -0.83
CA LEU A 142 -6.21 -2.69 -0.43
C LEU A 142 -5.97 -2.87 1.08
N GLU A 143 -6.92 -2.45 1.92
CA GLU A 143 -6.82 -2.64 3.38
C GLU A 143 -6.73 -4.13 3.76
N ASP A 144 -7.57 -4.97 3.15
CA ASP A 144 -7.56 -6.42 3.39
C ASP A 144 -6.21 -7.03 2.99
N SER A 145 -5.65 -6.61 1.83
CA SER A 145 -4.35 -7.06 1.36
C SER A 145 -3.20 -6.63 2.30
N ILE A 146 -3.22 -5.40 2.79
CA ILE A 146 -2.22 -4.89 3.74
C ILE A 146 -2.32 -5.65 5.07
N THR A 147 -3.53 -5.80 5.60
CA THR A 147 -3.80 -6.55 6.83
C THR A 147 -3.32 -8.00 6.71
N PHE A 148 -3.59 -8.64 5.57
CA PHE A 148 -3.12 -10.00 5.31
C PHE A 148 -1.59 -10.09 5.37
N ILE A 149 -0.87 -9.12 4.79
CA ILE A 149 0.60 -9.09 4.86
C ILE A 149 1.07 -8.92 6.31
N GLN A 150 0.49 -8.00 7.07
CA GLN A 150 0.86 -7.73 8.47
C GLN A 150 0.64 -8.93 9.38
N MET A 151 -0.46 -9.67 9.19
CA MET A 151 -0.82 -10.79 10.06
C MET A 151 -0.11 -12.11 9.69
N SER A 152 0.50 -12.20 8.51
CA SER A 152 1.02 -13.46 8.00
C SER A 152 2.51 -13.67 8.32
N GLU A 153 2.77 -14.50 9.32
CA GLU A 153 4.14 -14.88 9.72
C GLU A 153 4.85 -15.82 8.72
N GLY A 154 4.07 -16.49 7.86
CA GLY A 154 4.55 -17.53 6.95
C GLY A 154 4.87 -17.07 5.53
N LEU A 155 4.80 -15.78 5.24
CA LEU A 155 5.04 -15.27 3.88
C LEU A 155 6.49 -15.40 3.50
N THR A 156 6.74 -16.12 2.39
CA THR A 156 8.06 -16.18 1.80
C THR A 156 8.35 -14.89 1.04
N ARG A 157 9.63 -14.66 0.72
CA ARG A 157 10.01 -13.58 -0.21
C ARG A 157 9.28 -13.62 -1.55
N LYS A 158 8.96 -14.82 -2.06
CA LYS A 158 8.22 -14.96 -3.31
C LYS A 158 6.80 -14.43 -3.16
N ASP A 159 6.14 -14.74 -2.05
CA ASP A 159 4.78 -14.31 -1.74
C ASP A 159 4.75 -12.80 -1.56
N LEU A 160 5.69 -12.25 -0.77
CA LEU A 160 5.83 -10.81 -0.55
C LEU A 160 6.06 -10.02 -1.83
N ARG A 161 6.88 -10.56 -2.76
CA ARG A 161 7.07 -9.94 -4.07
C ARG A 161 5.76 -9.80 -4.84
N ILE A 162 4.91 -10.83 -4.79
CA ILE A 162 3.62 -10.84 -5.50
C ILE A 162 2.66 -9.90 -4.81
N LEU A 163 2.48 -10.03 -3.49
CA LEU A 163 1.52 -9.25 -2.72
C LEU A 163 1.84 -7.75 -2.76
N ILE A 164 3.11 -7.37 -2.50
CA ILE A 164 3.51 -5.96 -2.53
C ILE A 164 3.50 -5.41 -3.96
N GLY A 165 3.86 -6.22 -4.96
CA GLY A 165 3.72 -5.81 -6.37
C GLY A 165 2.27 -5.55 -6.76
N ASN A 166 1.34 -6.37 -6.26
CA ASN A 166 -0.09 -6.19 -6.48
C ASN A 166 -0.62 -4.93 -5.79
N LEU A 167 -0.16 -4.62 -4.56
CA LEU A 167 -0.56 -3.39 -3.86
C LEU A 167 -0.33 -2.14 -4.71
N TYR A 168 0.83 -2.01 -5.35
CA TYR A 168 1.13 -0.85 -6.19
C TYR A 168 0.19 -0.76 -7.41
N GLY A 169 -0.09 -1.90 -8.05
CA GLY A 169 -1.05 -1.96 -9.15
C GLY A 169 -2.49 -1.66 -8.72
N GLU A 170 -2.90 -2.14 -7.54
CA GLU A 170 -4.21 -1.87 -6.96
C GLU A 170 -4.37 -0.39 -6.57
N MET A 171 -3.31 0.26 -6.09
CA MET A 171 -3.28 1.71 -5.86
C MET A 171 -3.46 2.50 -7.15
N GLY A 172 -2.75 2.14 -8.22
CA GLY A 172 -2.93 2.75 -9.54
C GLY A 172 -4.37 2.58 -10.08
N ARG A 173 -4.93 1.36 -9.95
CA ARG A 173 -6.33 1.10 -10.31
C ARG A 173 -7.29 1.96 -9.48
N ASN A 174 -7.04 2.12 -8.18
CA ASN A 174 -7.87 2.95 -7.31
C ASN A 174 -7.86 4.42 -7.75
N LEU A 175 -6.67 4.96 -8.01
CA LEU A 175 -6.46 6.31 -8.53
C LEU A 175 -7.28 6.55 -9.80
N GLU A 176 -7.18 5.65 -10.79
CA GLU A 176 -7.95 5.75 -12.04
C GLU A 176 -9.47 5.76 -11.81
N GLN A 177 -9.98 4.92 -10.92
CA GLN A 177 -11.41 4.86 -10.60
C GLN A 177 -11.89 6.15 -9.93
N PHE A 178 -11.08 6.71 -9.01
CA PHE A 178 -11.41 7.97 -8.36
C PHE A 178 -11.37 9.15 -9.35
N ILE A 179 -10.37 9.21 -10.21
CA ILE A 179 -10.28 10.23 -11.27
C ILE A 179 -11.52 10.15 -12.17
N THR A 180 -11.92 8.96 -12.60
CA THR A 180 -13.09 8.77 -13.46
C THR A 180 -14.37 9.26 -12.77
N PHE A 181 -14.55 8.95 -11.48
CA PHE A 181 -15.63 9.49 -10.67
C PHE A 181 -15.62 11.03 -10.63
N TYR A 182 -14.44 11.62 -10.38
CA TYR A 182 -14.30 13.06 -10.28
C TYR A 182 -14.60 13.76 -11.62
N GLN A 183 -14.07 13.24 -12.73
CA GLN A 183 -14.34 13.73 -14.08
C GLN A 183 -15.84 13.74 -14.40
N GLN A 184 -16.53 12.64 -14.13
CA GLN A 184 -17.96 12.53 -14.37
C GLN A 184 -18.74 13.58 -13.57
N THR A 185 -18.36 13.78 -12.31
CA THR A 185 -19.01 14.77 -11.43
C THR A 185 -18.77 16.19 -11.94
N THR A 186 -17.55 16.54 -12.34
CA THR A 186 -17.22 17.88 -12.87
C THR A 186 -17.87 18.16 -14.22
N ALA A 187 -17.99 17.15 -15.09
CA ALA A 187 -18.64 17.30 -16.39
C ALA A 187 -20.14 17.57 -16.25
N GLU A 188 -20.79 16.96 -15.25
CA GLU A 188 -22.20 17.19 -14.93
C GLU A 188 -22.46 18.56 -14.30
N ASN A 189 -21.55 19.05 -13.46
CA ASN A 189 -21.67 20.38 -12.83
C ASN A 189 -21.39 21.54 -13.82
N GLY A 190 -20.65 21.28 -14.90
CA GLY A 190 -20.33 22.26 -15.94
C GLY A 190 -21.36 22.39 -17.06
N SER A 191 -22.43 21.56 -17.09
CA SER A 191 -23.52 21.60 -18.08
C SER A 191 -24.74 22.35 -17.58
#